data_AF-A0A1G9IRG6-F1
#
_entry.id   AF-A0A1G9IRG6-F1
#
_cell.length_a   1.000
_cell.length_b   1.000
_cell.length_c   1.000
_cell.angle_alpha   90.00
_cell.angle_beta   90.00
_cell.angle_gamma   90.00
#
_symmetry.space_group_name_H-M   'P 1'
#
loop_
_entity.id
_entity.type
_entity.pdbx_description
1 polymer ?
#
loop_
_entity_poly.entity_id
_entity_poly.type
_entity_poly.pdbx_seq_one_letter_code
_entity_poly.pdbx_strand_id
1 'polypeptide(L)'
;MPGCVVTPREQTPSVGGSQQQARDTVIVGWTVYAPAGTRIRTTDKARIRGVVCDITGEPGDWGRNPFTGLRGVVQFAADRVTG
;
A
#
# COMPACT_ATOMS: atom_id res chain seq x y z
N MET A 1 -12.74 -0.89 7.05
CA MET A 1 -12.29 -2.25 7.40
C MET A 1 -11.38 -2.14 8.62
N PRO A 2 -11.69 -2.81 9.73
CA PRO A 2 -10.82 -2.81 10.92
C PRO A 2 -9.62 -3.75 10.73
N GLY A 3 -8.54 -3.50 11.47
CA GLY A 3 -7.35 -4.38 11.49
C GLY A 3 -6.34 -4.16 10.36
N CYS A 4 -6.49 -3.11 9.55
CA CYS A 4 -5.51 -2.76 8.53
C CYS A 4 -4.36 -1.93 9.11
N VAL A 5 -3.14 -2.24 8.68
CA VAL A 5 -1.97 -1.38 8.89
C VAL A 5 -1.72 -0.57 7.61
N VAL A 6 -1.47 0.72 7.76
CA VAL A 6 -1.26 1.65 6.63
C VAL A 6 0.08 2.34 6.82
N THR A 7 0.97 2.19 5.84
CA THR A 7 2.27 2.87 5.82
C THR A 7 2.34 3.84 4.64
N PRO A 8 2.97 5.01 4.79
CA PRO A 8 3.34 5.84 3.65
C PRO A 8 4.17 5.01 2.67
N ARG A 9 3.87 5.12 1.37
CA ARG A 9 4.71 4.52 0.35
C ARG A 9 5.77 5.54 -0.05
N GLU A 10 7.01 5.28 0.35
CA GLU A 10 8.16 6.02 -0.17
C GLU A 10 8.34 5.63 -1.65
N GLN A 11 8.37 6.60 -2.54
CA GLN A 11 8.92 6.36 -3.87
C GLN A 11 10.44 6.30 -3.70
N THR A 12 11.05 5.17 -4.06
CA THR A 12 12.52 5.11 -4.16
C THR A 12 12.96 6.28 -5.02
N PRO A 13 13.78 7.21 -4.52
CA PRO A 13 14.18 8.36 -5.31
C PRO A 13 14.90 7.85 -6.56
N SER A 14 14.51 8.38 -7.73
CA SER A 14 15.25 8.17 -8.97
C SER A 14 16.72 8.51 -8.72
N VAL A 15 17.64 7.63 -9.11
CA VAL A 15 19.08 7.85 -8.97
C VAL A 15 19.49 9.15 -9.69
N GLY A 16 19.69 10.21 -8.92
CA GLY A 16 20.07 11.52 -9.44
C GLY A 16 20.38 12.46 -8.28
N GLY A 17 21.68 12.71 -8.05
CA GLY A 17 22.30 13.83 -7.31
C GLY A 17 21.72 14.24 -5.94
N SER A 18 22.61 14.53 -4.98
CA SER A 18 22.29 15.08 -3.65
C SER A 18 21.45 16.37 -3.65
N GLN A 19 21.29 17.05 -4.79
CA GLN A 19 20.41 18.22 -4.96
C GLN A 19 18.93 17.87 -5.26
N GLN A 20 18.60 16.63 -5.61
CA GLN A 20 17.22 16.21 -5.94
C GLN A 20 16.49 15.53 -4.77
N GLN A 21 17.23 15.13 -3.72
CA GLN A 21 16.70 14.55 -2.47
C GLN A 21 16.06 15.59 -1.53
N ALA A 22 16.29 16.88 -1.75
CA ALA A 22 15.71 17.98 -0.97
C ALA A 22 14.30 18.39 -1.43
N ARG A 23 13.72 17.68 -2.41
CA ARG A 23 12.33 17.93 -2.83
C ARG A 23 11.39 17.07 -2.01
N ASP A 24 10.41 17.72 -1.39
CA ASP A 24 9.24 17.14 -0.74
C ASP A 24 8.88 15.80 -1.40
N THR A 25 9.11 14.71 -0.68
CA THR A 25 8.67 13.40 -1.15
C THR A 25 7.16 13.45 -1.12
N VAL A 26 6.55 13.79 -2.27
CA VAL A 26 5.09 13.79 -2.40
C VAL A 26 4.68 12.35 -2.14
N ILE A 27 4.07 12.10 -0.98
CA ILE A 27 3.48 10.81 -0.66
C ILE A 27 2.27 10.68 -1.59
N VAL A 28 2.47 10.06 -2.76
CA VAL A 28 1.42 9.88 -3.78
C VAL A 28 0.43 8.78 -3.35
N GLY A 29 0.82 7.88 -2.45
CA GLY A 29 -0.04 6.81 -1.97
C GLY A 29 0.47 6.08 -0.73
N TRP A 30 -0.21 4.99 -0.42
CA TRP A 30 0.00 4.15 0.75
C TRP A 30 0.24 2.71 0.37
N THR A 31 1.02 2.01 1.19
CA THR A 31 1.01 0.56 1.24
C THR A 31 0.09 0.14 2.38
N VAL A 32 -0.84 -0.78 2.10
CA VAL A 32 -1.82 -1.27 3.07
C VAL A 32 -1.62 -2.76 3.27
N TYR A 33 -1.64 -3.17 4.54
CA TYR A 33 -1.63 -4.57 4.97
C TYR A 33 -2.99 -4.88 5.58
N ALA A 34 -3.81 -5.64 4.87
CA ALA A 34 -5.13 -6.08 5.30
C ALA A 34 -5.06 -7.47 5.97
N PRO A 35 -6.02 -7.80 6.85
CA PRO A 35 -6.10 -9.12 7.47
C PRO A 35 -6.07 -10.26 6.45
N ALA A 36 -5.56 -11.41 6.88
CA ALA A 36 -5.49 -12.62 6.06
C ALA A 36 -6.86 -12.98 5.44
N GLY A 37 -6.85 -13.37 4.16
CA GLY A 37 -8.07 -13.77 3.44
C GLY A 37 -9.00 -12.63 3.03
N THR A 38 -8.61 -11.37 3.28
CA THR A 38 -9.33 -10.21 2.74
C THR A 38 -9.32 -10.27 1.22
N ARG A 39 -10.51 -10.18 0.60
CA ARG A 39 -10.63 -10.12 -0.85
C ARG A 39 -10.56 -8.67 -1.30
N ILE A 40 -9.58 -8.37 -2.13
CA ILE A 40 -9.33 -7.03 -2.67
C ILE A 40 -9.12 -7.17 -4.17
N ARG A 41 -9.71 -6.26 -4.95
CA ARG A 41 -9.55 -6.16 -6.39
C ARG A 41 -8.99 -4.78 -6.73
N THR A 42 -8.30 -4.69 -7.85
CA THR A 42 -7.83 -3.42 -8.43
C THR A 42 -8.96 -2.47 -8.82
N THR A 43 -10.17 -3.00 -9.00
CA THR A 43 -11.38 -2.20 -9.25
C THR A 43 -12.04 -1.65 -7.98
N ASP A 44 -11.60 -2.11 -6.81
CA ASP A 44 -12.10 -1.58 -5.54
C ASP A 44 -11.48 -0.22 -5.23
N LYS A 45 -12.13 0.53 -4.33
CA LYS A 45 -11.62 1.80 -3.79
C LYS A 45 -11.38 1.66 -2.28
N ALA A 46 -10.28 2.23 -1.81
CA ALA A 46 -9.96 2.26 -0.39
C ALA A 46 -10.22 3.66 0.19
N ARG A 47 -10.76 3.73 1.41
CA ARG A 47 -10.82 4.97 2.18
C ARG A 47 -9.75 4.95 3.26
N ILE A 48 -8.71 5.76 3.08
CA ILE A 48 -7.54 5.81 3.96
C ILE A 48 -7.48 7.20 4.58
N ARG A 49 -7.58 7.27 5.92
CA ARG A 49 -7.54 8.55 6.66
C ARG A 49 -8.50 9.62 6.08
N GLY A 50 -9.68 9.19 5.64
CA GLY A 50 -10.70 10.05 5.03
C GLY A 50 -10.61 10.25 3.51
N VAL A 51 -9.45 9.95 2.90
CA VAL A 51 -9.18 10.11 1.47
C VAL A 51 -9.59 8.87 0.67
N VAL A 52 -10.27 9.07 -0.45
CA VAL A 52 -10.60 7.98 -1.40
C VAL A 52 -9.40 7.73 -2.31
N CYS A 53 -8.99 6.48 -2.38
CA CYS A 53 -7.80 6.02 -3.08
C CYS A 53 -8.18 4.89 -4.04
N ASP A 54 -7.53 4.86 -5.19
CA ASP A 54 -7.59 3.72 -6.12
C ASP A 54 -6.58 2.67 -5.69
N ILE A 55 -6.99 1.40 -5.79
CA ILE A 55 -6.09 0.28 -5.53
C ILE A 55 -5.24 0.06 -6.77
N THR A 56 -3.93 0.22 -6.62
CA THR A 56 -2.96 0.12 -7.70
C THR A 56 -2.04 -1.08 -7.50
N GLY A 57 -1.68 -1.72 -8.61
CA GLY A 57 -0.97 -3.00 -8.59
C GLY A 57 -1.86 -4.17 -8.13
N GLU A 58 -1.36 -5.39 -8.31
CA GLU A 58 -2.08 -6.60 -7.91
C GLU A 58 -1.97 -6.81 -6.39
N PRO A 59 -3.07 -7.05 -5.66
CA PRO A 59 -3.02 -7.43 -4.26
C PRO A 59 -2.22 -8.73 -4.05
N GLY A 60 -1.19 -8.66 -3.22
CA GLY A 60 -0.33 -9.80 -2.88
C GLY A 60 -0.81 -10.51 -1.61
N ASP A 61 -1.20 -11.78 -1.73
CA ASP A 61 -1.42 -12.66 -0.58
C ASP A 61 -0.09 -13.26 -0.13
N TRP A 62 0.30 -13.03 1.12
CA TRP A 62 1.54 -13.56 1.69
C TRP A 62 1.44 -15.06 2.06
N GLY A 63 0.27 -15.67 1.91
CA GLY A 63 0.07 -17.10 2.07
C GLY A 63 0.18 -17.56 3.52
N ARG A 64 0.60 -18.80 3.74
CA ARG A 64 0.81 -19.36 5.09
C ARG A 64 2.29 -19.35 5.43
N ASN A 65 2.64 -18.83 6.61
CA ASN A 65 4.00 -18.88 7.12
C ASN A 65 4.42 -20.34 7.39
N PRO A 66 5.55 -20.82 6.86
CA PRO A 66 5.97 -22.22 6.99
C PRO A 66 6.48 -22.58 8.39
N PHE A 67 6.90 -21.60 9.19
CA PHE A 67 7.47 -21.82 10.53
C PHE A 67 6.41 -21.77 11.63
N THR A 68 5.44 -20.85 11.52
CA THR A 68 4.40 -20.65 12.55
C THR A 68 3.05 -21.22 12.14
N GLY A 69 2.87 -21.55 10.86
CA GLY A 69 1.58 -21.96 10.31
C GLY A 69 0.54 -20.85 10.24
N LEU A 70 0.83 -19.61 10.68
CA LEU A 70 -0.15 -18.52 10.63
C LEU A 70 -0.35 -18.01 9.19
N ARG A 71 -1.56 -17.52 8.88
CA ARG A 71 -1.81 -16.85 7.59
C ARG A 71 -1.22 -15.44 7.62
N GLY A 72 -0.54 -15.09 6.53
CA GLY A 72 -0.02 -13.76 6.27
C GLY A 72 -1.11 -12.79 5.86
N VAL A 73 -0.75 -11.52 5.84
CA VAL A 73 -1.59 -10.41 5.42
C VAL A 73 -1.80 -10.41 3.91
N VAL A 74 -2.79 -9.63 3.46
CA VAL A 74 -2.95 -9.24 2.06
C VAL A 74 -2.38 -7.82 1.91
N GLN A 75 -1.38 -7.66 1.05
CA GLN A 75 -0.73 -6.38 0.79
C GLN A 75 -1.24 -5.76 -0.52
N PHE A 76 -1.52 -4.47 -0.54
CA PHE A 76 -1.82 -3.74 -1.77
C PHE A 76 -1.34 -2.30 -1.69
N ALA A 77 -1.12 -1.68 -2.86
CA ALA A 77 -0.87 -0.24 -2.94
C ALA A 77 -2.18 0.51 -3.19
N ALA A 78 -2.28 1.71 -2.63
CA ALA A 78 -3.43 2.58 -2.78
C ALA A 78 -2.97 4.01 -3.04
N ASP A 79 -3.33 4.55 -4.20
CA ASP A 79 -2.92 5.87 -4.63
C ASP A 79 -4.09 6.85 -4.52
N ARG A 80 -3.80 8.09 -4.10
CA ARG A 80 -4.84 9.12 -4.03
C ARG A 80 -5.33 9.43 -5.44
N VAL A 81 -6.65 9.55 -5.61
CA VAL A 81 -7.23 10.05 -6.86
C VAL A 81 -6.83 11.52 -7.01
N THR A 82 -5.95 11.82 -7.97
CA THR A 82 -5.67 13.19 -8.43
C THR A 82 -6.53 13.43 -9.66
N GLY A 83 -7.56 14.27 -9.51
CA GLY A 83 -8.31 14.81 -10.64
C GLY A 83 -7.54 15.88 -11.37
#